data_AF-A0A2N5B777-F1
#
_entry.id   AF-A0A2N5B777-F1
#
_cell.length_a   1.000
_cell.length_b   1.000
_cell.length_c   1.000
_cell.angle_alpha   90.00
_cell.angle_beta   90.00
_cell.angle_gamma   90.00
#
_symmetry.space_group_name_H-M   'P 1'
#
loop_
_entity.id
_entity.type
_entity.pdbx_description
1 polymer ?
#
loop_
_entity_poly.entity_id
_entity_poly.type
_entity_poly.pdbx_seq_one_letter_code
_entity_poly.pdbx_strand_id
1 'polypeptide(L)'
;MNLDDLRTALAAATQMQLHALEESHWRYMTLIGSVNGVVPTGVAAADRTAYPQYAKKPGSRTSFSEEDCITFMMHITGLSSAMCAAWADPDFYLINSAYL
;
A
#
# COMPACT_ATOMS: atom_id res chain seq x y z
N MET A 1 11.29 11.37 8.11
CA MET A 1 10.37 12.40 7.60
C MET A 1 9.49 12.84 8.75
N ASN A 2 9.13 14.13 8.87
CA ASN A 2 8.25 14.57 9.96
C ASN A 2 6.78 14.30 9.57
N LEU A 3 5.93 14.06 10.57
CA LEU A 3 4.49 13.79 10.40
C LEU A 3 3.76 14.91 9.66
N ASP A 4 4.19 16.16 9.85
CA ASP A 4 3.60 17.32 9.19
C ASP A 4 3.85 17.34 7.67
N ASP A 5 5.01 16.84 7.22
CA ASP A 5 5.34 16.74 5.79
C ASP A 5 4.49 15.66 5.10
N LEU A 6 4.27 14.53 5.80
CA LEU A 6 3.40 13.44 5.35
C LEU A 6 1.95 13.91 5.19
N ARG A 7 1.43 14.63 6.21
CA ARG A 7 0.07 15.19 6.20
C ARG A 7 -0.14 16.20 5.09
N THR A 8 0.85 17.06 4.84
CA THR A 8 0.79 18.06 3.77
C THR A 8 0.74 17.41 2.39
N ALA A 9 1.55 16.37 2.16
CA ALA A 9 1.56 15.63 0.90
C ALA A 9 0.21 14.96 0.59
N LEU A 10 -0.48 14.42 1.61
CA LEU A 10 -1.80 13.82 1.46
C LEU A 10 -2.94 14.83 1.39
N ALA A 11 -2.87 15.96 2.11
CA ALA A 11 -3.87 17.02 2.01
C ALA A 11 -3.95 17.62 0.59
N ALA A 12 -2.85 17.56 -0.16
CA ALA A 12 -2.80 17.94 -1.57
C ALA A 12 -3.22 16.80 -2.53
N ALA A 13 -3.47 15.59 -2.03
CA ALA A 13 -3.85 14.44 -2.86
C ALA A 13 -5.30 14.58 -3.35
N THR A 14 -5.50 14.33 -4.64
CA THR A 14 -6.84 14.19 -5.21
C THR A 14 -7.50 12.90 -4.72
N GLN A 15 -8.83 12.84 -4.76
CA GLN A 15 -9.58 11.62 -4.41
C GLN A 15 -9.15 10.41 -5.24
N MET A 16 -8.81 10.61 -6.52
CA MET A 16 -8.28 9.57 -7.39
C MET A 16 -6.92 9.03 -6.90
N GLN A 17 -6.04 9.91 -6.43
CA GLN A 17 -4.74 9.50 -5.87
C GLN A 17 -4.91 8.77 -4.54
N LEU A 18 -5.84 9.19 -3.68
CA LEU A 18 -6.16 8.50 -2.44
C LEU A 18 -6.67 7.08 -2.71
N HIS A 19 -7.59 6.91 -3.66
CA HIS A 19 -8.08 5.59 -4.05
C HIS A 19 -6.96 4.70 -4.62
N ALA A 20 -6.05 5.27 -5.42
CA ALA A 20 -4.90 4.53 -5.94
C ALA A 20 -3.92 4.08 -4.84
N LEU A 21 -3.70 4.92 -3.82
CA LEU A 21 -2.90 4.57 -2.64
C LEU A 21 -3.56 3.44 -1.84
N GLU A 22 -4.87 3.52 -1.61
CA GLU A 22 -5.62 2.47 -0.93
C GLU A 22 -5.56 1.13 -1.69
N GLU A 23 -5.87 1.14 -2.99
CA GLU A 23 -5.87 -0.07 -3.81
C GLU A 23 -4.48 -0.71 -3.85
N SER A 24 -3.43 0.09 -4.04
CA SER A 24 -2.05 -0.42 -4.08
C SER A 24 -1.59 -0.98 -2.74
N HIS A 25 -2.02 -0.39 -1.61
CA HIS A 25 -1.77 -0.95 -0.28
C HIS A 25 -2.45 -2.31 -0.10
N TRP A 26 -3.72 -2.45 -0.48
CA TRP A 26 -4.43 -3.74 -0.38
C TRP A 26 -3.85 -4.82 -1.29
N ARG A 27 -3.34 -4.43 -2.46
CA ARG A 27 -2.58 -5.31 -3.36
C ARG A 27 -1.31 -5.83 -2.71
N TYR A 28 -0.52 -4.97 -2.06
CA TYR A 28 0.65 -5.40 -1.30
C TYR A 28 0.27 -6.35 -0.15
N MET A 29 -0.74 -6.00 0.65
CA MET A 29 -1.21 -6.81 1.77
C MET A 29 -1.72 -8.19 1.33
N THR A 30 -2.36 -8.27 0.16
CA THR A 30 -2.77 -9.54 -0.45
C THR A 30 -1.57 -10.33 -0.96
N LEU A 31 -0.58 -9.66 -1.56
CA LEU A 31 0.62 -10.26 -2.14
C LEU A 31 1.49 -10.94 -1.06
N ILE A 32 1.67 -10.31 0.09
CA ILE A 32 2.35 -10.90 1.25
C ILE A 32 1.49 -11.91 2.01
N GLY A 33 0.21 -12.05 1.62
CA GLY A 33 -0.75 -13.00 2.19
C GLY A 33 -1.21 -12.66 3.60
N SER A 34 -1.23 -11.37 3.95
CA SER A 34 -1.77 -10.83 5.20
C SER A 34 -3.30 -10.73 5.16
N VAL A 35 -3.88 -10.45 3.99
CA VAL A 35 -5.32 -10.44 3.74
C VAL A 35 -5.67 -11.31 2.54
N ASN A 36 -6.90 -11.81 2.48
CA ASN A 36 -7.42 -12.58 1.35
C ASN A 36 -8.81 -12.06 0.95
N GLY A 37 -9.11 -12.02 -0.34
CA GLY A 37 -10.44 -11.65 -0.86
C GLY A 37 -10.74 -10.16 -0.98
N VAL A 38 -9.78 -9.28 -0.69
CA VAL A 38 -9.93 -7.82 -0.84
C VAL A 38 -9.62 -7.36 -2.28
N VAL A 39 -8.66 -8.03 -2.93
CA VAL A 39 -8.22 -7.70 -4.29
C VAL A 39 -8.76 -8.74 -5.29
N PRO A 40 -9.25 -8.34 -6.48
CA PRO A 40 -9.70 -9.29 -7.49
C PRO A 40 -8.64 -10.33 -7.86
N THR A 41 -9.04 -11.60 -8.00
CA THR A 41 -8.13 -12.72 -8.22
C THR A 41 -7.19 -12.53 -9.40
N GLY A 42 -7.66 -11.92 -10.50
CA GLY A 42 -6.85 -11.62 -11.68
C GLY A 42 -5.72 -10.63 -11.39
N VAL A 43 -6.01 -9.57 -10.62
CA VAL A 43 -5.02 -8.58 -10.19
C VAL A 43 -4.00 -9.21 -9.26
N ALA A 44 -4.47 -9.96 -8.25
CA ALA A 44 -3.58 -10.65 -7.31
C ALA A 44 -2.69 -11.73 -7.97
N ALA A 45 -3.14 -12.34 -9.08
CA ALA A 45 -2.34 -13.27 -9.87
C ALA A 45 -1.29 -12.55 -10.73
N ALA A 46 -1.66 -11.43 -11.35
CA ALA A 46 -0.75 -10.57 -12.09
C ALA A 46 0.35 -10.01 -11.18
N ASP A 47 0.00 -9.51 -10.00
CA ASP A 47 0.95 -8.98 -9.02
C ASP A 47 1.93 -10.05 -8.53
N ARG A 48 1.46 -11.28 -8.28
CA ARG A 48 2.34 -12.40 -7.93
C ARG A 48 3.34 -12.74 -9.02
N THR A 49 2.96 -12.55 -10.28
CA THR A 49 3.83 -12.78 -11.43
C THR A 49 4.84 -11.64 -11.60
N ALA A 50 4.39 -10.40 -11.44
CA ALA A 50 5.22 -9.21 -11.64
C ALA A 50 6.18 -8.93 -10.47
N TYR A 51 5.79 -9.28 -9.25
CA TYR A 51 6.53 -8.98 -8.01
C TYR A 51 6.72 -10.23 -7.13
N PRO A 52 7.36 -11.30 -7.65
CA PRO A 52 7.54 -12.56 -6.93
C PRO A 52 8.38 -12.43 -5.66
N GLN A 53 9.18 -11.36 -5.52
CA GLN A 53 9.99 -11.09 -4.34
C GLN A 53 9.15 -10.76 -3.09
N TYR A 54 7.96 -10.16 -3.25
CA TYR A 54 7.05 -9.85 -2.14
C TYR A 54 6.05 -10.98 -1.90
N ALA A 55 5.82 -11.82 -2.91
CA ALA A 55 4.82 -12.88 -2.84
C ALA A 55 5.07 -13.83 -1.67
N LYS A 56 4.02 -14.11 -0.90
CA LYS A 56 4.08 -15.11 0.17
C LYS A 56 4.59 -16.45 -0.36
N LYS A 57 5.70 -16.93 0.20
CA LYS A 57 6.22 -18.27 -0.10
C LYS A 57 5.43 -19.32 0.70
N PRO A 58 5.10 -20.47 0.09
CA PRO A 58 4.50 -21.59 0.82
C PRO A 58 5.35 -21.96 2.04
N GLY A 59 4.72 -22.04 3.22
CA GLY A 59 5.41 -22.37 4.48
C GLY A 59 6.16 -21.22 5.16
N SER A 60 6.19 -20.02 4.57
CA SER A 60 6.76 -18.82 5.21
C SER A 60 5.69 -17.80 5.53
N ARG A 61 5.84 -17.13 6.68
CA ARG A 61 5.07 -15.93 7.01
C ARG A 61 5.91 -14.75 6.52
N THR A 62 5.52 -14.15 5.39
CA THR A 62 6.11 -12.89 4.97
C THR A 62 5.64 -11.83 5.96
N SER A 63 6.55 -11.28 6.75
CA SER A 63 6.25 -10.14 7.61
C SER A 63 5.99 -8.90 6.75
N PHE A 64 5.12 -8.03 7.23
CA PHE A 64 4.96 -6.70 6.63
C PHE A 64 6.30 -5.95 6.68
N SER A 65 6.63 -5.28 5.58
CA SER A 65 7.80 -4.42 5.44
C SER A 65 7.32 -3.08 4.89
N GLU A 66 7.50 -2.02 5.67
CA GLU A 66 7.07 -0.67 5.28
C GLU A 66 7.80 -0.19 4.02
N GLU A 67 9.10 -0.47 3.94
CA GLU A 67 9.94 -0.12 2.79
C GLU A 67 9.47 -0.81 1.50
N ASP A 68 9.15 -2.11 1.58
CA ASP A 68 8.64 -2.86 0.43
C ASP A 68 7.23 -2.39 0.05
N CYS A 69 6.38 -2.07 1.03
CA CYS A 69 5.05 -1.52 0.81
C CYS A 69 5.12 -0.19 0.06
N ILE A 70 5.94 0.75 0.53
CA ILE A 70 6.15 2.05 -0.11
C ILE A 70 6.67 1.86 -1.55
N THR A 71 7.68 1.01 -1.72
CA THR A 71 8.28 0.74 -3.03
C THR A 71 7.26 0.14 -4.00
N PHE A 72 6.45 -0.82 -3.53
CA PHE A 72 5.38 -1.42 -4.32
C PHE A 72 4.32 -0.38 -4.70
N MET A 73 3.86 0.43 -3.74
CA MET A 73 2.85 1.46 -3.99
C MET A 73 3.34 2.50 -5.00
N MET A 74 4.61 2.90 -4.94
CA MET A 74 5.21 3.78 -5.95
C MET A 74 5.17 3.16 -7.34
N HIS A 75 5.49 1.86 -7.46
CA HIS A 75 5.45 1.16 -8.75
C HIS A 75 4.03 1.05 -9.32
N ILE A 76 3.01 0.84 -8.48
CA ILE A 76 1.62 0.72 -8.94
C ILE A 76 1.01 2.09 -9.27
N THR A 77 1.28 3.11 -8.48
CA THR A 77 0.59 4.41 -8.56
C THR A 77 1.35 5.47 -9.36
N GLY A 78 2.68 5.33 -9.49
CA GLY A 78 3.55 6.38 -10.01
C GLY A 78 3.71 7.60 -9.08
N LEU A 79 3.17 7.55 -7.86
CA LEU A 79 3.25 8.63 -6.89
C LEU A 79 4.61 8.66 -6.19
N SER A 80 4.88 9.78 -5.52
CA SER A 80 6.12 9.96 -4.75
C SER A 80 6.19 9.01 -3.56
N SER A 81 7.41 8.68 -3.14
CA SER A 81 7.66 7.93 -1.91
C SER A 81 7.03 8.61 -0.69
N ALA A 82 7.02 9.95 -0.67
CA ALA A 82 6.43 10.73 0.42
C ALA A 82 4.92 10.49 0.55
N MET A 83 4.17 10.47 -0.55
CA MET A 83 2.74 10.18 -0.53
C MET A 83 2.46 8.71 -0.16
N CYS A 84 3.27 7.78 -0.67
CA CYS A 84 3.12 6.37 -0.36
C CYS A 84 3.44 6.07 1.12
N ALA A 85 4.49 6.68 1.67
CA ALA A 85 4.85 6.60 3.09
C ALA A 85 3.75 7.19 3.98
N ALA A 86 3.16 8.31 3.58
CA ALA A 86 2.09 8.95 4.34
C ALA A 86 0.84 8.08 4.46
N TRP A 87 0.57 7.23 3.47
CA TRP A 87 -0.53 6.27 3.51
C TRP A 87 -0.18 4.99 4.28
N ALA A 88 1.06 4.52 4.19
CA ALA A 88 1.52 3.30 4.86
C ALA A 88 1.68 3.47 6.39
N ASP A 89 1.68 4.71 6.89
CA ASP A 89 1.79 5.03 8.31
C ASP A 89 0.54 4.58 9.09
N PRO A 90 0.69 3.70 10.11
CA PRO A 90 -0.43 3.18 10.89
C PRO A 90 -1.18 4.23 11.70
N ASP A 91 -0.56 5.36 12.07
CA ASP A 91 -1.24 6.44 12.78
C ASP A 91 -2.24 7.18 11.87
N PHE A 92 -2.08 7.07 10.54
CA PHE A 92 -2.99 7.67 9.59
C PHE A 92 -4.40 7.05 9.63
N TYR A 93 -4.51 5.72 9.75
CA TYR A 93 -5.81 5.04 9.91
C TYR A 93 -6.54 5.49 11.19
N LEU A 94 -5.79 5.82 12.24
CA LEU A 94 -6.34 6.34 13.50
C LEU A 94 -6.83 7.79 13.35
N ILE A 95 -6.12 8.62 12.58
CA ILE A 95 -6.44 10.04 12.39
C ILE A 95 -7.59 10.25 11.38
N ASN A 96 -7.72 9.39 10.37
CA ASN A 96 -8.69 9.57 9.27
C ASN A 96 -9.91 8.64 9.31
N SER A 97 -10.29 8.17 10.50
CA SER A 97 -11.56 7.45 10.74
C SER A 97 -12.84 8.22 10.36
N ALA A 98 -12.73 9.44 9.84
CA ALA A 98 -13.83 10.24 9.31
C ALA A 98 -14.13 9.99 7.81
N TYR A 99 -13.33 9.19 7.09
CA TYR A 99 -13.48 8.92 5.65
C TYR A 99 -13.77 7.45 5.30
N LEU A 100 -14.07 6.61 6.29
CA LEU A 100 -14.62 5.24 6.11
C LEU A 100 -16.10 5.20 6.47
#